data_AF-A0A7J3NNE6-F1
#
_entry.id   AF-A0A7J3NNE6-F1
#
_cell.length_a   1.000
_cell.length_b   1.000
_cell.length_c   1.000
_cell.angle_alpha   90.00
_cell.angle_beta   90.00
_cell.angle_gamma   90.00
#
_symmetry.space_group_name_H-M   'P 1'
#
loop_
_entity.id
_entity.type
_entity.pdbx_description
1 polymer ?
#
loop_
_entity_poly.entity_id
_entity_poly.type
_entity_poly.pdbx_seq_one_letter_code
_entity_poly.pdbx_strand_id
1 'polypeptide(L)'
;MKYSDKVLELLYGSKDAHMFFPLLRLLAEYMESVCEACMENKMVCTLRPMCPDRRWLSFLVRIGAHKRDLPSFCYKTRINEIKSLIEKSGHIQFSDAVLQTEIFLNILSGGRSRLIEPFKNGDLEGFIDGLMAEFKRHVENVSSFVGENYILVLADANIFLIYLNEEFVLINPEEKRFDSINEFNDLILAIKNHYEIPVWVEEEFKGFPRILVKIPYKPDVEEALNKFIEKVTDSIEHVGFFHDNDNLILEIEFGPISSSLSFKKVLSVLRRVRSLYQEVERMKI
;
A
#
# COMPACT_ATOMS: atom_id res chain seq x y z
N MET A 1 13.73 -2.35 19.95
CA MET A 1 14.36 -3.62 20.41
C MET A 1 15.87 -3.45 20.33
N LYS A 2 16.67 -3.84 21.35
CA LYS A 2 18.12 -3.56 21.41
C LYS A 2 18.96 -4.29 20.35
N TYR A 3 18.46 -5.38 19.78
CA TYR A 3 19.22 -6.28 18.90
C TYR A 3 18.52 -6.60 17.56
N SER A 4 17.37 -5.99 17.26
CA SER A 4 16.61 -6.30 16.03
C SER A 4 17.46 -6.13 14.77
N ASP A 5 18.19 -5.03 14.70
CA ASP A 5 18.87 -4.61 13.48
C ASP A 5 20.08 -5.53 13.21
N LYS A 6 20.80 -5.91 14.28
CA LYS A 6 21.89 -6.90 14.21
C LYS A 6 21.41 -8.29 13.80
N VAL A 7 20.23 -8.70 14.27
CA VAL A 7 19.63 -9.99 13.88
C VAL A 7 19.20 -9.95 12.40
N LEU A 8 18.64 -8.83 11.94
CA LEU A 8 18.27 -8.64 10.53
C LEU A 8 19.51 -8.64 9.63
N GLU A 9 20.57 -7.91 9.99
CA GLU A 9 21.85 -7.93 9.26
C GLU A 9 22.41 -9.35 9.12
N LEU A 10 22.37 -10.14 10.21
CA LEU A 10 22.78 -11.54 10.20
C LEU A 10 21.90 -12.40 9.29
N LEU A 11 20.58 -12.19 9.28
CA LEU A 11 19.64 -12.91 8.41
C LEU A 11 19.90 -12.62 6.92
N TYR A 12 20.04 -11.34 6.56
CA TYR A 12 20.28 -10.91 5.17
C TYR A 12 21.67 -11.28 4.66
N GLY A 13 22.68 -11.39 5.54
CA GLY A 13 24.04 -11.73 5.16
C GLY A 13 24.36 -13.23 5.09
N SER A 14 23.42 -14.13 5.40
CA SER A 14 23.78 -15.48 5.84
C SER A 14 24.21 -16.46 4.74
N LYS A 15 25.46 -16.94 4.87
CA LYS A 15 25.99 -18.19 4.27
C LYS A 15 25.61 -19.44 5.07
N ASP A 16 25.01 -19.29 6.26
CA ASP A 16 24.65 -20.36 7.19
C ASP A 16 23.22 -20.22 7.72
N ALA A 17 22.24 -20.48 6.85
CA ALA A 17 20.81 -20.51 7.19
C ALA A 17 20.48 -21.45 8.37
N HIS A 18 21.34 -22.43 8.64
CA HIS A 18 21.12 -23.45 9.65
C HIS A 18 21.10 -22.91 11.09
N MET A 19 21.82 -21.81 11.36
CA MET A 19 21.84 -21.17 12.68
C MET A 19 20.49 -20.53 13.05
N PHE A 20 19.65 -20.23 12.06
CA PHE A 20 18.35 -19.59 12.29
C PHE A 20 17.20 -20.57 12.47
N PHE A 21 17.37 -21.86 12.15
CA PHE A 21 16.30 -22.85 12.33
C PHE A 21 15.73 -22.89 13.76
N PRO A 22 16.55 -22.88 14.84
CA PRO A 22 16.00 -22.87 16.19
C PRO A 22 15.16 -21.62 16.47
N LEU A 23 15.59 -20.46 15.96
CA LEU A 23 14.86 -19.20 16.14
C LEU A 23 13.53 -19.20 15.36
N LEU A 24 13.55 -19.68 14.12
CA LEU A 24 12.35 -19.83 13.30
C LEU A 24 11.36 -20.80 13.92
N ARG A 25 11.85 -21.90 14.50
CA ARG A 25 11.02 -22.86 15.22
C ARG A 25 10.36 -22.24 16.46
N LEU A 26 11.14 -21.53 17.29
CA LEU A 26 10.60 -20.83 18.46
C LEU A 26 9.56 -19.77 18.05
N LEU A 27 9.80 -19.06 16.95
CA LEU A 27 8.85 -18.09 16.41
C LEU A 27 7.56 -18.78 15.94
N ALA A 28 7.66 -19.90 15.22
CA ALA A 28 6.51 -20.67 14.76
C ALA A 28 5.68 -21.20 15.94
N GLU A 29 6.32 -21.83 16.93
CA GLU A 29 5.65 -22.34 18.14
C GLU A 29 4.95 -21.19 18.91
N TYR A 30 5.59 -20.02 19.00
CA TYR A 30 4.99 -18.84 19.60
C TYR A 30 3.78 -18.32 18.80
N MET A 31 3.89 -18.25 17.47
CA MET A 31 2.80 -17.83 16.60
C MET A 31 1.59 -18.76 16.70
N GLU A 32 1.82 -20.08 16.72
CA GLU A 32 0.77 -21.09 16.88
C GLU A 32 0.05 -20.93 18.22
N SER A 33 0.81 -20.92 19.32
CA SER A 33 0.23 -20.83 20.68
C SER A 33 -0.63 -19.58 20.89
N VAL A 34 -0.17 -18.42 20.40
CA VAL A 34 -0.93 -17.17 20.52
C VAL A 34 -2.08 -17.11 19.52
N CYS A 35 -1.97 -17.72 18.34
CA CYS A 35 -3.11 -17.88 17.43
C CYS A 35 -4.22 -18.71 18.08
N GLU A 36 -3.88 -19.84 18.70
CA GLU A 36 -4.81 -20.72 19.41
C GLU A 36 -5.50 -19.96 20.54
N ALA A 37 -4.73 -19.37 21.46
CA ALA A 37 -5.27 -18.60 22.59
C ALA A 37 -6.17 -17.43 22.14
N CYS A 38 -5.82 -16.76 21.04
CA CYS A 38 -6.64 -15.70 20.46
C CYS A 38 -7.98 -16.27 19.92
N MET A 39 -7.94 -17.39 19.19
CA MET A 39 -9.11 -17.99 18.54
C MET A 39 -10.08 -18.68 19.53
N GLU A 40 -9.63 -19.07 20.72
CA GLU A 40 -10.50 -19.57 21.79
C GLU A 40 -11.59 -18.55 22.15
N ASN A 41 -11.27 -17.26 22.13
CA ASN A 41 -12.23 -16.18 22.33
C ASN A 41 -12.50 -15.43 21.02
N LYS A 42 -13.52 -15.88 20.29
CA LYS A 42 -13.95 -15.28 19.00
C LYS A 42 -14.21 -13.78 19.08
N MET A 43 -14.71 -13.27 20.21
CA MET A 43 -14.97 -11.85 20.40
C MET A 43 -13.66 -11.05 20.47
N VAL A 44 -12.70 -11.56 21.24
CA VAL A 44 -11.33 -10.98 21.29
C VAL A 44 -10.68 -11.05 19.93
N CYS A 45 -10.67 -12.20 19.26
CA CYS A 45 -10.05 -12.34 17.94
C CYS A 45 -10.68 -11.44 16.85
N THR A 46 -11.96 -11.08 17.00
CA THR A 46 -12.64 -10.16 16.08
C THR A 46 -12.30 -8.71 16.39
N LEU A 47 -12.45 -8.27 17.65
CA LEU A 47 -12.40 -6.85 18.02
C LEU A 47 -10.99 -6.37 18.38
N ARG A 48 -10.16 -7.24 18.96
CA ARG A 48 -8.83 -6.93 19.50
C ARG A 48 -7.92 -8.18 19.37
N PRO A 49 -7.57 -8.59 18.14
CA PRO A 49 -6.72 -9.75 17.95
C PRO A 49 -5.37 -9.56 18.67
N MET A 50 -4.85 -10.64 19.27
CA MET A 50 -3.55 -10.61 19.95
C MET A 50 -2.38 -10.29 19.02
N CYS A 51 -2.56 -10.49 17.70
CA CYS A 51 -1.68 -9.97 16.66
C CYS A 51 -2.34 -8.74 16.01
N PRO A 52 -1.78 -7.52 16.19
CA PRO A 52 -2.27 -6.31 15.53
C PRO A 52 -2.39 -6.52 14.02
N ASP A 53 -3.48 -6.00 13.44
CA ASP A 53 -3.79 -6.08 12.00
C ASP A 53 -3.74 -7.50 11.44
N ARG A 54 -3.87 -8.53 12.30
CA ARG A 54 -3.73 -9.94 11.95
C ARG A 54 -2.42 -10.24 11.20
N ARG A 55 -1.32 -9.56 11.52
CA ARG A 55 -0.04 -9.64 10.77
C ARG A 55 0.50 -11.06 10.60
N TRP A 56 0.25 -11.95 11.54
CA TRP A 56 0.65 -13.35 11.43
C TRP A 56 -0.12 -14.11 10.35
N LEU A 57 -1.41 -13.83 10.20
CA LEU A 57 -2.18 -14.36 9.07
C LEU A 57 -1.60 -13.83 7.76
N SER A 58 -1.33 -12.52 7.68
CA SER A 58 -0.73 -11.92 6.48
C SER A 58 0.62 -12.57 6.16
N PHE A 59 1.46 -12.83 7.17
CA PHE A 59 2.74 -13.52 7.00
C PHE A 59 2.56 -14.95 6.46
N LEU A 60 1.67 -15.75 7.05
CA LEU A 60 1.40 -17.12 6.60
C LEU A 60 0.92 -17.17 5.14
N VAL A 61 0.06 -16.22 4.73
CA VAL A 61 -0.37 -16.11 3.34
C VAL A 61 0.80 -15.77 2.42
N ARG A 62 1.66 -14.81 2.80
CA ARG A 62 2.83 -14.41 1.98
C ARG A 62 3.85 -15.53 1.77
N ILE A 63 4.03 -16.41 2.75
CA ILE A 63 4.93 -17.57 2.61
C ILE A 63 4.29 -18.76 1.89
N GLY A 64 3.05 -18.61 1.39
CA GLY A 64 2.34 -19.67 0.67
C GLY A 64 1.86 -20.82 1.57
N ALA A 65 1.59 -20.56 2.86
CA ALA A 65 1.08 -21.60 3.76
C ALA A 65 -0.25 -22.16 3.23
N HIS A 66 -0.41 -23.48 3.36
CA HIS A 66 -1.61 -24.14 2.86
C HIS A 66 -2.84 -23.72 3.68
N LYS A 67 -4.02 -23.63 3.04
CA LYS A 67 -5.26 -23.15 3.67
C LYS A 67 -5.62 -23.87 4.98
N ARG A 68 -5.21 -25.14 5.13
CA ARG A 68 -5.45 -25.96 6.32
C ARG A 68 -4.63 -25.52 7.54
N ASP A 69 -3.51 -24.86 7.30
CA ASP A 69 -2.56 -24.41 8.32
C ASP A 69 -2.85 -22.95 8.73
N LEU A 70 -3.75 -22.27 8.01
CA LEU A 70 -4.16 -20.91 8.36
C LEU A 70 -5.12 -20.92 9.56
N PRO A 71 -5.00 -19.92 10.47
CA PRO A 71 -5.91 -19.79 11.61
C PRO A 71 -7.34 -19.52 11.11
N SER A 72 -8.16 -20.58 11.06
CA SER A 72 -9.41 -20.61 10.29
C SER A 72 -10.40 -19.49 10.64
N PHE A 73 -10.57 -19.17 11.92
CA PHE A 73 -11.46 -18.09 12.35
C PHE A 73 -10.90 -16.73 11.92
N CYS A 74 -9.62 -16.47 12.17
CA CYS A 74 -8.95 -15.23 11.79
C CYS A 74 -9.00 -15.00 10.26
N TYR A 75 -8.76 -16.07 9.49
CA TYR A 75 -8.82 -16.05 8.03
C TYR A 75 -10.23 -15.76 7.51
N LYS A 76 -11.26 -16.38 8.09
CA LYS A 76 -12.66 -16.08 7.77
C LYS A 76 -13.01 -14.62 8.07
N THR A 77 -12.54 -14.09 9.20
CA THR A 77 -12.77 -12.68 9.55
C THR A 77 -12.10 -11.75 8.56
N ARG A 78 -10.84 -12.04 8.15
CA ARG A 78 -10.14 -11.28 7.10
C ARG A 78 -10.89 -11.28 5.76
N ILE A 79 -11.43 -12.42 5.33
CA ILE A 79 -12.26 -12.50 4.12
C ILE A 79 -13.49 -11.58 4.23
N ASN A 80 -14.17 -11.58 5.37
CA ASN A 80 -15.34 -10.72 5.59
C ASN A 80 -14.95 -9.24 5.63
N GLU A 81 -13.84 -8.89 6.29
CA GLU A 81 -13.30 -7.52 6.32
C GLU A 81 -13.05 -7.01 4.89
N ILE A 82 -12.38 -7.81 4.04
CA ILE A 82 -12.09 -7.46 2.64
C ILE A 82 -13.37 -7.38 1.80
N LYS A 83 -14.31 -8.32 2.00
CA LYS A 83 -15.59 -8.28 1.30
C LYS A 83 -16.36 -6.99 1.62
N SER A 84 -16.43 -6.62 2.89
CA SER A 84 -17.09 -5.39 3.33
C SER A 84 -16.38 -4.12 2.83
N LEU A 85 -15.05 -4.16 2.74
CA LEU A 85 -14.27 -3.08 2.13
C LEU A 85 -14.64 -2.87 0.65
N ILE A 86 -14.75 -3.96 -0.13
CA ILE A 86 -15.14 -3.91 -1.54
C ILE A 86 -16.61 -3.46 -1.69
N GLU A 87 -17.53 -4.04 -0.93
CA GLU A 87 -18.97 -3.73 -1.02
C GLU A 87 -19.36 -2.39 -0.37
N LYS A 88 -18.39 -1.61 0.15
CA LYS A 88 -18.61 -0.39 0.96
C LYS A 88 -19.58 -0.59 2.13
N SER A 89 -19.72 -1.82 2.62
CA SER A 89 -20.60 -2.16 3.73
C SER A 89 -19.90 -1.92 5.07
N GLY A 90 -19.74 -0.63 5.41
CA GLY A 90 -19.21 -0.17 6.70
C GLY A 90 -17.84 0.54 6.61
N HIS A 91 -17.44 1.16 7.72
CA HIS A 91 -16.12 1.81 7.87
C HIS A 91 -15.11 0.81 8.42
N ILE A 92 -14.68 -0.14 7.59
CA ILE A 92 -13.58 -1.04 7.98
C ILE A 92 -12.27 -0.42 7.51
N GLN A 93 -11.41 -0.09 8.47
CA GLN A 93 -10.04 0.34 8.20
C GLN A 93 -9.08 -0.74 8.69
N PHE A 94 -8.31 -1.28 7.77
CA PHE A 94 -7.14 -2.10 8.05
C PHE A 94 -6.01 -1.68 7.11
N SER A 95 -4.78 -1.88 7.56
CA SER A 95 -3.57 -1.68 6.77
C SER A 95 -2.84 -3.00 6.58
N ASP A 96 -2.07 -3.07 5.49
CA ASP A 96 -1.14 -4.16 5.17
C ASP A 96 -1.80 -5.55 5.23
N ALA A 97 -3.07 -5.62 4.82
CA ALA A 97 -3.80 -6.87 4.77
C ALA A 97 -3.39 -7.69 3.55
N VAL A 98 -3.12 -8.97 3.76
CA VAL A 98 -2.79 -9.91 2.68
C VAL A 98 -3.88 -10.96 2.54
N LEU A 99 -4.19 -11.32 1.29
CA LEU A 99 -5.10 -12.40 0.93
C LEU A 99 -4.58 -13.11 -0.34
N GLN A 100 -4.83 -14.42 -0.49
CA GLN A 100 -4.50 -15.12 -1.73
C GLN A 100 -5.23 -14.50 -2.93
N THR A 101 -4.54 -14.38 -4.06
CA THR A 101 -5.07 -13.74 -5.27
C THR A 101 -6.36 -14.37 -5.75
N GLU A 102 -6.43 -15.70 -5.86
CA GLU A 102 -7.65 -16.37 -6.30
C GLU A 102 -8.85 -16.08 -5.39
N ILE A 103 -8.63 -16.00 -4.08
CA ILE A 103 -9.70 -15.73 -3.11
C ILE A 103 -10.14 -14.27 -3.23
N PHE A 104 -9.19 -13.34 -3.35
CA PHE A 104 -9.48 -11.93 -3.61
C PHE A 104 -10.29 -11.74 -4.89
N LEU A 105 -9.85 -12.33 -6.01
CA LEU A 105 -10.53 -12.22 -7.30
C LEU A 105 -11.96 -12.80 -7.24
N ASN A 106 -12.14 -13.92 -6.53
CA ASN A 106 -13.47 -14.47 -6.28
C ASN A 106 -14.36 -13.55 -5.45
N ILE A 107 -13.83 -12.85 -4.45
CA ILE A 107 -14.61 -11.88 -3.67
C ILE A 107 -15.03 -10.72 -4.57
N LEU A 108 -14.08 -10.14 -5.31
CA LEU A 108 -14.29 -8.99 -6.18
C LEU A 108 -15.36 -9.26 -7.26
N SER A 109 -15.29 -10.44 -7.88
CA SER A 109 -16.20 -10.84 -8.97
C SER A 109 -17.54 -11.43 -8.50
N GLY A 110 -17.76 -11.52 -7.18
CA GLY A 110 -18.95 -12.17 -6.61
C GLY A 110 -19.02 -13.68 -6.88
N GLY A 111 -17.86 -14.35 -6.91
CA GLY A 111 -17.71 -15.79 -7.14
C GLY A 111 -17.67 -16.18 -8.62
N ARG A 112 -17.53 -15.23 -9.53
CA ARG A 112 -17.43 -15.49 -10.98
C ARG A 112 -15.98 -15.76 -11.34
N SER A 113 -15.70 -16.88 -12.00
CA SER A 113 -14.35 -17.30 -12.40
C SER A 113 -13.68 -16.43 -13.48
N ARG A 114 -14.37 -15.40 -14.00
CA ARG A 114 -13.96 -14.61 -15.17
C ARG A 114 -12.61 -13.91 -15.03
N LEU A 115 -12.16 -13.62 -13.81
CA LEU A 115 -10.86 -12.99 -13.57
C LEU A 115 -9.73 -14.02 -13.36
N ILE A 116 -10.07 -15.26 -12.97
CA ILE A 116 -9.09 -16.28 -12.59
C ILE A 116 -8.41 -16.85 -13.83
N GLU A 117 -9.18 -17.15 -14.88
CA GLU A 117 -8.63 -17.75 -16.11
C GLU A 117 -7.66 -16.81 -16.83
N PRO A 118 -7.98 -15.52 -17.09
CA PRO A 118 -7.02 -14.59 -17.68
C PRO A 118 -5.75 -14.44 -16.84
N PHE A 119 -5.90 -14.34 -15.51
CA PHE A 119 -4.78 -14.25 -14.58
C PHE A 119 -3.85 -15.46 -14.70
N LYS A 120 -4.39 -16.68 -14.69
CA LYS A 120 -3.60 -17.92 -14.76
C LYS A 120 -2.93 -18.15 -16.11
N ASN A 121 -3.58 -17.74 -17.19
CA ASN A 121 -3.08 -17.96 -18.54
C ASN A 121 -2.12 -16.85 -19.01
N GLY A 122 -1.88 -15.83 -18.18
CA GLY A 122 -1.00 -14.71 -18.50
C GLY A 122 -1.60 -13.71 -19.50
N ASP A 123 -2.92 -13.73 -19.72
CA ASP A 123 -3.63 -12.73 -20.52
C ASP A 123 -3.78 -11.45 -19.68
N LEU A 124 -2.71 -10.66 -19.63
CA LEU A 124 -2.62 -9.48 -18.77
C LEU A 124 -3.59 -8.38 -19.20
N GLU A 125 -3.75 -8.16 -20.51
CA GLU A 125 -4.66 -7.14 -21.05
C GLU A 125 -6.12 -7.47 -20.70
N GLY A 126 -6.57 -8.70 -21.03
CA GLY A 126 -7.91 -9.15 -20.68
C GLY A 126 -8.16 -9.21 -19.17
N PHE A 127 -7.12 -9.55 -18.39
CA PHE A 127 -7.19 -9.52 -16.93
C PHE A 127 -7.40 -8.11 -16.38
N ILE A 128 -6.64 -7.11 -16.85
CA ILE A 128 -6.76 -5.73 -16.40
C ILE A 128 -8.13 -5.16 -16.76
N ASP A 129 -8.59 -5.37 -17.99
CA ASP A 129 -9.91 -4.89 -18.43
C ASP A 129 -11.04 -5.49 -17.56
N GLY A 130 -10.97 -6.80 -17.32
CA GLY A 130 -11.91 -7.49 -16.43
C GLY A 130 -11.84 -6.97 -14.99
N LEU A 131 -10.62 -6.80 -14.46
CA LEU A 131 -10.36 -6.33 -13.11
C LEU A 131 -10.96 -4.94 -12.89
N MET A 132 -10.69 -4.02 -13.83
CA MET A 132 -11.20 -2.66 -13.80
C MET A 132 -12.72 -2.62 -13.94
N ALA A 133 -13.30 -3.47 -14.79
CA ALA A 133 -14.76 -3.58 -14.92
C ALA A 133 -15.43 -4.08 -13.63
N GLU A 134 -14.81 -5.01 -12.90
CA GLU A 134 -15.35 -5.47 -11.61
C GLU A 134 -15.21 -4.39 -10.52
N PHE A 135 -14.06 -3.70 -10.42
CA PHE A 135 -13.92 -2.58 -9.47
C PHE A 135 -14.94 -1.46 -9.71
N LYS A 136 -15.18 -1.07 -10.97
CA LYS A 136 -16.17 -0.03 -11.35
C LYS A 136 -17.60 -0.35 -10.92
N ARG A 137 -17.92 -1.60 -10.56
CA ARG A 137 -19.23 -1.97 -10.01
C ARG A 137 -19.39 -1.60 -8.53
N HIS A 138 -18.27 -1.42 -7.83
CA HIS A 138 -18.23 -1.26 -6.38
C HIS A 138 -17.73 0.12 -5.95
N VAL A 139 -16.89 0.76 -6.75
CA VAL A 139 -16.27 2.07 -6.45
C VAL A 139 -16.58 3.12 -7.51
N GLU A 140 -16.50 4.39 -7.13
CA GLU A 140 -16.76 5.51 -8.04
C GLU A 140 -15.53 5.83 -8.89
N ASN A 141 -14.37 5.88 -8.24
CA ASN A 141 -13.11 6.19 -8.88
C ASN A 141 -12.22 4.96 -8.83
N VAL A 142 -11.75 4.51 -9.99
CA VAL A 142 -10.75 3.46 -10.06
C VAL A 142 -9.74 3.76 -11.18
N SER A 143 -8.48 3.55 -10.86
CA SER A 143 -7.37 3.56 -11.81
C SER A 143 -6.44 2.40 -11.52
N SER A 144 -5.66 2.01 -12.52
CA SER A 144 -4.66 0.97 -12.40
C SER A 144 -3.35 1.40 -13.04
N PHE A 145 -2.27 0.84 -12.53
CA PHE A 145 -0.94 0.93 -13.10
C PHE A 145 -0.31 -0.47 -13.10
N VAL A 146 0.38 -0.81 -14.19
CA VAL A 146 1.05 -2.09 -14.36
C VAL A 146 2.53 -1.89 -14.14
N GLY A 147 3.06 -2.42 -13.03
CA GLY A 147 4.49 -2.46 -12.77
C GLY A 147 5.12 -3.75 -13.30
N GLU A 148 6.40 -3.96 -13.00
CA GLU A 148 7.17 -5.11 -13.50
C GLU A 148 6.63 -6.48 -13.02
N ASN A 149 6.22 -6.58 -11.75
CA ASN A 149 5.73 -7.84 -11.14
C ASN A 149 4.41 -7.65 -10.36
N TYR A 150 3.72 -6.53 -10.58
CA TYR A 150 2.51 -6.23 -9.85
C TYR A 150 1.56 -5.37 -10.66
N ILE A 151 0.29 -5.41 -10.26
CA ILE A 151 -0.72 -4.45 -10.68
C ILE A 151 -1.11 -3.63 -9.47
N LEU A 152 -0.90 -2.32 -9.55
CA LEU A 152 -1.36 -1.35 -8.57
C LEU A 152 -2.75 -0.87 -8.99
N VAL A 153 -3.73 -1.02 -8.11
CA VAL A 153 -5.09 -0.51 -8.31
C VAL A 153 -5.40 0.49 -7.20
N LEU A 154 -5.80 1.69 -7.60
CA LEU A 154 -6.35 2.70 -6.70
C LEU A 154 -7.86 2.69 -6.87
N ALA A 155 -8.61 2.37 -5.80
CA ALA A 155 -10.07 2.27 -5.82
C ALA A 155 -10.64 3.14 -4.69
N ASP A 156 -11.19 4.30 -5.05
CA ASP A 156 -11.52 5.42 -4.16
C ASP A 156 -10.34 5.83 -3.25
N ALA A 157 -10.38 5.40 -1.99
CA ALA A 157 -9.34 5.65 -0.98
C ALA A 157 -8.46 4.42 -0.68
N ASN A 158 -8.78 3.27 -1.28
CA ASN A 158 -8.11 2.01 -1.06
C ASN A 158 -7.06 1.74 -2.14
N ILE A 159 -6.02 1.01 -1.77
CA ILE A 159 -4.91 0.64 -2.64
C ILE A 159 -4.77 -0.87 -2.62
N PHE A 160 -4.65 -1.48 -3.80
CA PHE A 160 -4.45 -2.91 -3.97
C PHE A 160 -3.18 -3.13 -4.79
N LEU A 161 -2.27 -3.95 -4.28
CA LEU A 161 -1.11 -4.44 -5.00
C LEU A 161 -1.32 -5.93 -5.25
N ILE A 162 -1.57 -6.30 -6.49
CA ILE A 162 -1.74 -7.68 -6.94
C ILE A 162 -0.39 -8.15 -7.47
N TYR A 163 0.30 -9.04 -6.74
CA TYR A 163 1.57 -9.59 -7.19
C TYR A 163 1.34 -10.69 -8.21
N LEU A 164 1.94 -10.56 -9.39
CA LEU A 164 1.72 -11.49 -10.50
C LEU A 164 2.38 -12.84 -10.22
N ASN A 165 3.54 -12.84 -9.57
CA ASN A 165 4.30 -14.07 -9.28
C ASN A 165 4.12 -14.64 -7.86
N GLU A 166 3.55 -13.87 -6.91
CA GLU A 166 3.54 -14.25 -5.48
C GLU A 166 2.17 -14.77 -4.99
N GLU A 167 1.18 -14.93 -5.88
CA GLU A 167 -0.17 -15.46 -5.60
C GLU A 167 -0.92 -14.80 -4.42
N PHE A 168 -0.55 -13.57 -4.04
CA PHE A 168 -1.28 -12.78 -3.06
C PHE A 168 -1.53 -11.35 -3.50
N VAL A 169 -2.51 -10.73 -2.83
CA VAL A 169 -2.86 -9.32 -2.94
C VAL A 169 -2.61 -8.65 -1.62
N LEU A 170 -1.87 -7.54 -1.65
CA LEU A 170 -1.64 -6.66 -0.52
C LEU A 170 -2.59 -5.46 -0.61
N ILE A 171 -3.33 -5.22 0.46
CA ILE A 171 -4.41 -4.24 0.51
C ILE A 171 -4.05 -3.17 1.55
N ASN A 172 -4.17 -1.91 1.14
CA ASN A 172 -3.78 -0.73 1.89
C ASN A 172 -2.36 -0.87 2.48
N PRO A 173 -1.33 -1.03 1.62
CA PRO A 173 0.06 -1.20 2.03
C PRO A 173 0.58 0.08 2.70
N GLU A 174 0.40 0.25 4.00
CA GLU A 174 0.90 1.45 4.69
C GLU A 174 2.37 1.28 5.05
N GLU A 175 2.71 0.17 5.69
CA GLU A 175 4.05 -0.09 6.18
C GLU A 175 4.95 -0.77 5.12
N LYS A 176 4.41 -1.07 3.93
CA LYS A 176 5.21 -1.48 2.77
C LYS A 176 6.29 -0.44 2.47
N ARG A 177 7.52 -0.90 2.31
CA ARG A 177 8.65 -0.11 1.82
C ARG A 177 8.75 -0.22 0.29
N PHE A 178 9.28 0.81 -0.34
CA PHE A 178 9.57 0.74 -1.77
C PHE A 178 10.74 -0.21 -2.02
N ASP A 179 10.56 -1.12 -2.98
CA ASP A 179 11.61 -2.06 -3.38
C ASP A 179 12.54 -1.45 -4.43
N SER A 180 12.06 -0.44 -5.17
CA SER A 180 12.81 0.27 -6.21
C SER A 180 12.26 1.69 -6.46
N ILE A 181 13.05 2.52 -7.15
CA ILE A 181 12.60 3.83 -7.65
C ILE A 181 11.45 3.70 -8.66
N ASN A 182 11.43 2.62 -9.44
CA ASN A 182 10.34 2.35 -10.37
C ASN A 182 9.01 2.20 -9.61
N GLU A 183 8.99 1.43 -8.50
CA GLU A 183 7.76 1.28 -7.71
C GLU A 183 7.29 2.61 -7.09
N PHE A 184 8.22 3.45 -6.66
CA PHE A 184 7.89 4.81 -6.22
C PHE A 184 7.23 5.62 -7.35
N ASN A 185 7.85 5.64 -8.53
CA ASN A 185 7.37 6.38 -9.69
C ASN A 185 5.99 5.89 -10.14
N ASP A 186 5.79 4.58 -10.17
CA ASP A 186 4.53 3.92 -10.52
C ASP A 186 3.41 4.38 -9.58
N LEU A 187 3.67 4.48 -8.26
CA LEU A 187 2.72 5.02 -7.29
C LEU A 187 2.40 6.50 -7.56
N ILE A 188 3.41 7.33 -7.81
CA ILE A 188 3.20 8.76 -8.11
C ILE A 188 2.35 8.92 -9.37
N LEU A 189 2.65 8.17 -10.43
CA LEU A 189 1.90 8.19 -11.69
C LEU A 189 0.47 7.69 -11.52
N ALA A 190 0.26 6.63 -10.76
CA ALA A 190 -1.08 6.14 -10.45
C ALA A 190 -1.90 7.22 -9.72
N ILE A 191 -1.31 7.89 -8.72
CA ILE A 191 -1.98 8.94 -7.94
C ILE A 191 -2.25 10.19 -8.79
N LYS A 192 -1.30 10.58 -9.64
CA LYS A 192 -1.45 11.65 -10.63
C LYS A 192 -2.70 11.43 -11.46
N ASN A 193 -2.84 10.24 -12.03
CA ASN A 193 -3.95 9.89 -12.91
C ASN A 193 -5.26 9.75 -12.13
N HIS A 194 -5.22 9.18 -10.92
CA HIS A 194 -6.41 8.92 -10.11
C HIS A 194 -7.04 10.17 -9.52
N TYR A 195 -6.22 11.18 -9.18
CA TYR A 195 -6.69 12.43 -8.57
C TYR A 195 -6.53 13.66 -9.46
N GLU A 196 -6.06 13.48 -10.70
CA GLU A 196 -5.83 14.55 -11.68
C GLU A 196 -4.94 15.70 -11.15
N ILE A 197 -3.97 15.35 -10.31
CA ILE A 197 -3.04 16.32 -9.71
C ILE A 197 -1.88 16.54 -10.70
N PRO A 198 -1.46 17.79 -10.98
CA PRO A 198 -0.32 18.08 -11.86
C PRO A 198 1.02 17.82 -11.17
N VAL A 199 1.27 16.55 -10.83
CA VAL A 199 2.52 16.05 -10.25
C VAL A 199 3.35 15.30 -11.29
N TRP A 200 4.67 15.39 -11.17
CA TRP A 200 5.61 14.55 -11.91
C TRP A 200 6.84 14.25 -11.04
N VAL A 201 7.54 13.19 -11.41
CA VAL A 201 8.79 12.78 -10.78
C VAL A 201 9.94 13.49 -11.49
N GLU A 202 10.88 14.04 -10.71
CA GLU A 202 12.17 14.47 -11.22
C GLU A 202 13.19 13.34 -11.02
N GLU A 203 14.13 13.16 -11.96
CA GLU A 203 15.14 12.10 -11.88
C GLU A 203 15.84 12.08 -10.51
N GLU A 204 16.11 10.87 -10.02
CA GLU A 204 16.71 10.64 -8.71
C GLU A 204 17.98 11.47 -8.52
N PHE A 205 17.93 12.45 -7.63
CA PHE A 205 19.11 13.25 -7.28
C PHE A 205 19.79 12.61 -6.08
N LYS A 206 20.97 12.00 -6.30
CA LYS A 206 21.82 11.43 -5.24
C LYS A 206 21.15 10.35 -4.36
N GLY A 207 20.18 9.61 -4.89
CA GLY A 207 19.50 8.55 -4.12
C GLY A 207 18.16 8.95 -3.51
N PHE A 208 17.74 10.20 -3.68
CA PHE A 208 16.54 10.77 -3.05
C PHE A 208 15.43 10.91 -4.10
N PRO A 209 14.27 10.25 -3.92
CA PRO A 209 13.12 10.42 -4.79
C PRO A 209 12.55 11.83 -4.64
N ARG A 210 12.31 12.49 -5.77
CA ARG A 210 11.79 13.86 -5.80
C ARG A 210 10.57 13.96 -6.69
N ILE A 211 9.57 14.71 -6.22
CA ILE A 211 8.40 15.07 -6.99
C ILE A 211 8.26 16.58 -7.08
N LEU A 212 7.72 17.03 -8.21
CA LEU A 212 7.38 18.42 -8.46
C LEU A 212 5.87 18.51 -8.70
N VAL A 213 5.24 19.53 -8.13
CA VAL A 213 3.81 19.79 -8.26
C VAL A 213 3.62 21.21 -8.79
N LYS A 214 2.92 21.34 -9.92
CA LYS A 214 2.59 22.64 -10.50
C LYS A 214 1.33 23.20 -9.87
N ILE A 215 1.44 24.38 -9.29
CA ILE A 215 0.32 25.05 -8.59
C ILE A 215 0.08 26.39 -9.27
N PRO A 216 -1.14 26.69 -9.74
CA PRO A 216 -1.45 28.00 -10.30
C PRO A 216 -1.18 29.12 -9.29
N TYR A 217 -0.52 30.19 -9.71
CA TYR A 217 -0.29 31.33 -8.82
C TYR A 217 -1.61 32.08 -8.57
N LYS A 218 -1.90 32.35 -7.30
CA LYS A 218 -3.06 33.12 -6.85
C LYS A 218 -2.68 33.99 -5.64
N PRO A 219 -3.41 35.08 -5.36
CA PRO A 219 -3.26 35.79 -4.08
C PRO A 219 -3.37 34.81 -2.92
N ASP A 220 -2.51 34.94 -1.91
CA ASP A 220 -2.46 34.12 -0.69
C ASP A 220 -2.03 32.65 -0.85
N VAL A 221 -1.68 32.19 -2.07
CA VAL A 221 -1.21 30.81 -2.30
C VAL A 221 0.05 30.48 -1.48
N GLU A 222 0.94 31.45 -1.29
CA GLU A 222 2.18 31.28 -0.51
C GLU A 222 1.88 31.01 0.97
N GLU A 223 0.81 31.59 1.53
CA GLU A 223 0.40 31.30 2.91
C GLU A 223 -0.08 29.85 3.06
N ALA A 224 -0.87 29.36 2.10
CA ALA A 224 -1.31 27.96 2.07
C ALA A 224 -0.13 26.99 1.89
N LEU A 225 0.84 27.35 1.06
CA LEU A 225 2.08 26.58 0.87
C LEU A 225 2.93 26.51 2.14
N ASN A 226 3.11 27.63 2.84
CA ASN A 226 3.85 27.64 4.10
C ASN A 226 3.16 26.76 5.17
N LYS A 227 1.82 26.82 5.28
CA LYS A 227 1.05 25.91 6.15
C LYS A 227 1.15 24.44 5.73
N PHE A 228 1.28 24.17 4.43
CA PHE A 228 1.51 22.83 3.93
C PHE A 228 2.90 22.34 4.35
N ILE A 229 3.94 23.15 4.14
CA ILE A 229 5.34 22.85 4.49
C ILE A 229 5.45 22.45 5.95
N GLU A 230 4.95 23.28 6.88
CA GLU A 230 4.97 23.01 8.32
C GLU A 230 4.36 21.65 8.70
N LYS A 231 3.37 21.18 7.93
CA LYS A 231 2.68 19.91 8.20
C LYS A 231 3.39 18.68 7.62
N VAL A 232 4.35 18.86 6.72
CA VAL A 232 5.02 17.76 6.02
C VAL A 232 6.51 17.67 6.30
N THR A 233 7.15 18.72 6.84
CA THR A 233 8.59 18.76 7.12
C THR A 233 9.10 17.54 7.90
N ASP A 234 8.32 17.02 8.87
CA ASP A 234 8.73 15.83 9.66
C ASP A 234 8.65 14.50 8.89
N SER A 235 8.07 14.50 7.69
CA SER A 235 7.80 13.29 6.89
C SER A 235 8.71 13.13 5.67
N ILE A 236 9.52 14.14 5.37
CA ILE A 236 10.31 14.27 4.13
C ILE A 236 11.68 14.87 4.44
N GLU A 237 12.60 14.82 3.48
CA GLU A 237 13.96 15.39 3.65
C GLU A 237 13.99 16.87 3.30
N HIS A 238 13.27 17.25 2.24
CA HIS A 238 13.17 18.64 1.80
C HIS A 238 11.78 18.95 1.26
N VAL A 239 11.32 20.17 1.51
CA VAL A 239 10.21 20.79 0.79
C VAL A 239 10.48 22.27 0.61
N GLY A 240 10.20 22.77 -0.59
CA GLY A 240 10.31 24.18 -0.93
C GLY A 240 9.42 24.50 -2.12
N PHE A 241 9.32 25.78 -2.47
CA PHE A 241 8.66 26.18 -3.70
C PHE A 241 9.39 27.34 -4.35
N PHE A 242 9.22 27.46 -5.67
CA PHE A 242 9.78 28.56 -6.45
C PHE A 242 8.80 29.00 -7.54
N HIS A 243 8.98 30.23 -8.04
CA HIS A 243 8.16 30.82 -9.09
C HIS A 243 8.58 30.30 -10.47
N ASP A 244 7.60 29.90 -11.28
CA ASP A 244 7.72 29.54 -12.69
C ASP A 244 6.57 30.17 -13.49
N ASN A 245 6.83 31.36 -14.06
CA ASN A 245 5.84 32.15 -14.79
C ASN A 245 4.57 32.39 -13.95
N ASP A 246 3.41 31.95 -14.45
CA ASP A 246 2.11 32.08 -13.76
C ASP A 246 1.85 30.94 -12.74
N ASN A 247 2.89 30.23 -12.32
CA ASN A 247 2.78 29.08 -11.43
C ASN A 247 3.83 29.11 -10.32
N LEU A 248 3.52 28.40 -9.25
CA LEU A 248 4.48 27.97 -8.25
C LEU A 248 4.77 26.48 -8.46
N ILE A 249 6.05 26.13 -8.40
CA ILE A 249 6.48 24.74 -8.40
C ILE A 249 6.78 24.37 -6.95
N LEU A 250 5.99 23.46 -6.40
CA LEU A 250 6.25 22.84 -5.10
C LEU A 250 7.17 21.63 -5.31
N GLU A 251 8.35 21.70 -4.72
CA GLU A 251 9.36 20.65 -4.74
C GLU A 251 9.30 19.86 -3.43
N ILE A 252 9.24 18.53 -3.53
CA ILE A 252 9.19 17.62 -2.38
C ILE A 252 10.21 16.51 -2.60
N GLU A 253 11.17 16.40 -1.69
CA GLU A 253 12.21 15.36 -1.68
C GLU A 253 11.97 14.40 -0.52
N PHE A 254 11.85 13.11 -0.83
CA PHE A 254 11.66 12.05 0.16
C PHE A 254 13.02 11.46 0.58
N GLY A 255 13.02 10.81 1.75
CA GLY A 255 14.15 10.00 2.20
C GLY A 255 14.50 8.92 1.18
N PRO A 256 15.77 8.48 1.15
CA PRO A 256 16.21 7.54 0.13
C PRO A 256 15.45 6.22 0.26
N ILE A 257 15.22 5.56 -0.87
CA ILE A 257 14.49 4.29 -0.91
C ILE A 257 15.20 3.24 -0.05
N SER A 258 16.53 3.27 -0.06
CA SER A 258 17.40 2.42 0.78
C SER A 258 17.22 2.66 2.28
N SER A 259 16.78 3.85 2.73
CA SER A 259 16.56 4.16 4.15
C SER A 259 15.13 3.91 4.61
N SER A 260 14.40 2.98 3.98
CA SER A 260 13.08 2.53 4.42
C SER A 260 11.95 3.55 4.23
N LEU A 261 11.92 4.26 3.09
CA LEU A 261 10.76 5.05 2.69
C LEU A 261 9.53 4.12 2.56
N SER A 262 8.46 4.42 3.30
CA SER A 262 7.22 3.63 3.28
C SER A 262 6.11 4.31 2.48
N PHE A 263 5.20 3.49 1.96
CA PHE A 263 4.01 3.94 1.24
C PHE A 263 3.19 4.92 2.08
N LYS A 264 2.99 4.65 3.38
CA LYS A 264 2.26 5.55 4.29
C LYS A 264 2.81 6.97 4.30
N LYS A 265 4.14 7.13 4.38
CA LYS A 265 4.77 8.46 4.39
C LYS A 265 4.44 9.20 3.09
N VAL A 266 4.70 8.55 1.95
CA VAL A 266 4.45 9.11 0.61
C VAL A 266 2.98 9.44 0.41
N LEU A 267 2.08 8.50 0.73
CA LEU A 267 0.63 8.70 0.62
C LEU A 267 0.10 9.81 1.51
N SER A 268 0.65 9.97 2.72
CA SER A 268 0.25 11.05 3.62
C SER A 268 0.57 12.43 3.03
N VAL A 269 1.74 12.56 2.40
CA VAL A 269 2.18 13.79 1.73
C VAL A 269 1.33 14.05 0.50
N LEU A 270 1.11 13.04 -0.35
CA LEU A 270 0.31 13.18 -1.57
C LEU A 270 -1.16 13.51 -1.29
N ARG A 271 -1.74 12.96 -0.21
CA ARG A 271 -3.09 13.35 0.25
C ARG A 271 -3.13 14.83 0.64
N ARG A 272 -2.09 15.34 1.30
CA ARG A 272 -1.99 16.77 1.64
C ARG A 272 -1.75 17.64 0.41
N VAL A 273 -0.96 17.18 -0.56
CA VAL A 273 -0.76 17.85 -1.85
C VAL A 273 -2.10 17.98 -2.57
N ARG A 274 -2.91 16.91 -2.59
CA ARG A 274 -4.27 16.96 -3.15
C ARG A 274 -5.13 18.01 -2.45
N SER A 275 -5.15 18.02 -1.11
CA SER A 275 -5.92 19.00 -0.35
C SER A 275 -5.47 20.44 -0.61
N LEU A 276 -4.16 20.68 -0.68
CA LEU A 276 -3.59 21.97 -1.04
C LEU A 276 -4.04 22.40 -2.44
N TYR A 277 -3.92 21.51 -3.42
CA TYR A 277 -4.32 21.81 -4.80
C TYR A 277 -5.81 22.19 -4.88
N GLN A 278 -6.68 21.42 -4.22
CA GLN A 278 -8.11 21.72 -4.13
C GLN A 278 -8.44 23.04 -3.40
N GLU A 279 -7.65 23.41 -2.39
CA GLU A 279 -7.78 24.68 -1.69
C GLU A 279 -7.43 25.84 -2.63
N VAL A 280 -6.30 25.74 -3.34
CA VAL A 280 -5.85 26.76 -4.29
C VAL A 280 -6.84 26.91 -5.44
N GLU A 281 -7.40 25.83 -5.98
CA GLU A 281 -8.43 25.91 -7.02
C GLU A 281 -9.66 26.73 -6.58
N ARG A 282 -10.03 26.67 -5.29
CA ARG A 282 -11.16 27.41 -4.71
C ARG A 282 -10.86 28.85 -4.34
N MET A 283 -9.59 29.25 -4.25
CA MET A 283 -9.21 30.64 -4.00
C MET A 283 -9.75 31.53 -5.13
N LYS A 284 -10.28 32.69 -4.75
CA LYS A 284 -10.76 33.69 -5.73
C LYS A 284 -9.57 34.25 -6.49
N ILE A 285 -9.79 34.52 -7.77
CA ILE A 285 -8.86 35.27 -8.64
C ILE A 285 -8.87 36.74 -8.19
#